data_AF-A0A925RLI9-F1
#
_entry.id   AF-A0A925RLI9-F1
#
_cell.length_a   1.000
_cell.length_b   1.000
_cell.length_c   1.000
_cell.angle_alpha   90.00
_cell.angle_beta   90.00
_cell.angle_gamma   90.00
#
_symmetry.space_group_name_H-M   'P 1'
#
loop_
_entity.id
_entity.type
_entity.pdbx_description
1 polymer ?
#
loop_
_entity_poly.entity_id
_entity_poly.type
_entity_poly.pdbx_seq_one_letter_code
_entity_poly.pdbx_strand_id
1 'polypeptide(L)' 'MASNTAASSVKRKNKHEKAGRRRKNRLAKKSTKSMAELFAVLGEPGKPAPARKTP' A
#
# COMPACT_ATOMS: atom_id res chain seq x y z
N MET A 1 -16.38 -24.36 -21.48
CA MET A 1 -16.62 -23.55 -20.27
C MET A 1 -15.72 -24.08 -19.17
N ALA A 2 -14.79 -23.30 -18.63
CA ALA A 2 -13.94 -23.78 -17.54
C ALA A 2 -14.78 -23.96 -16.27
N SER A 3 -14.61 -25.07 -15.54
CA SER A 3 -15.30 -25.27 -14.27
C SER A 3 -14.92 -24.20 -13.26
N ASN A 4 -15.83 -23.88 -12.32
CA ASN A 4 -15.58 -22.89 -11.26
C ASN A 4 -14.30 -23.21 -10.46
N THR A 5 -14.02 -24.49 -10.25
CA THR A 5 -12.81 -24.97 -9.58
C THR A 5 -11.56 -24.63 -10.39
N ALA A 6 -11.55 -24.90 -11.71
CA ALA A 6 -10.44 -24.56 -12.59
C ALA A 6 -10.21 -23.04 -12.67
N ALA A 7 -11.27 -22.24 -12.71
CA ALA A 7 -11.15 -20.78 -12.70
C ALA A 7 -10.51 -20.27 -11.39
N SER A 8 -10.90 -20.85 -10.25
CA SER A 8 -10.37 -20.47 -8.93
C SER A 8 -8.91 -20.87 -8.73
N SER A 9 -8.49 -22.04 -9.24
CA SER A 9 -7.11 -22.51 -9.15
C SER A 9 -6.17 -21.63 -9.99
N VAL A 10 -6.58 -21.28 -11.21
CA VAL A 10 -5.85 -20.35 -12.09
C VAL A 10 -5.73 -18.96 -11.44
N LYS A 11 -6.79 -18.44 -10.81
CA LYS A 11 -6.74 -17.15 -10.09
C LYS A 11 -5.73 -17.19 -8.94
N ARG A 12 -5.70 -18.29 -8.16
CA ARG A 12 -4.78 -18.47 -7.04
C ARG A 12 -3.33 -18.49 -7.50
N LYS A 13 -3.03 -19.28 -8.54
CA LYS A 13 -1.70 -19.35 -9.16
C LYS A 13 -1.23 -17.97 -9.64
N ASN A 14 -2.09 -17.26 -10.39
CA ASN A 14 -1.81 -15.90 -10.85
C ASN A 14 -1.57 -14.89 -9.72
N LYS A 15 -2.30 -15.01 -8.59
CA LYS A 15 -2.11 -14.12 -7.44
C LYS A 15 -0.73 -14.28 -6.83
N HIS A 16 -0.23 -15.52 -6.76
CA HIS A 16 1.10 -15.85 -6.25
C HIS A 16 2.19 -15.38 -7.21
N GLU A 17 2.14 -15.80 -8.48
CA GLU A 17 3.15 -15.46 -9.50
C GLU A 17 3.28 -13.95 -9.70
N LYS A 18 2.16 -13.21 -9.67
CA LYS A 18 2.13 -11.75 -9.89
C LYS A 18 2.33 -10.94 -8.62
N ALA A 19 2.56 -11.57 -7.46
CA ALA A 19 2.67 -10.86 -6.18
C ALA A 19 3.85 -9.88 -6.17
N GLY A 20 5.03 -10.31 -6.62
CA GLY A 20 6.22 -9.46 -6.70
C GLY A 20 6.04 -8.27 -7.64
N ARG A 21 5.50 -8.50 -8.85
CA ARG A 21 5.20 -7.43 -9.82
C ARG A 21 4.21 -6.41 -9.26
N ARG A 22 3.14 -6.88 -8.60
CA ARG A 22 2.15 -6.00 -7.95
C ARG A 22 2.77 -5.16 -6.83
N ARG A 23 3.67 -5.74 -6.03
CA ARG A 23 4.41 -5.01 -4.99
C ARG A 23 5.27 -3.90 -5.60
N LYS A 24 6.10 -4.25 -6.59
CA LYS A 24 6.98 -3.29 -7.27
C LYS A 24 6.18 -2.14 -7.91
N ASN A 25 5.09 -2.45 -8.62
CA ASN A 25 4.25 -1.42 -9.23
C ASN A 25 3.59 -0.50 -8.20
N ARG A 26 3.23 -1.01 -7.02
CA ARG A 26 2.66 -0.19 -5.94
C ARG A 26 3.70 0.76 -5.36
N LEU A 27 4.92 0.28 -5.13
CA LEU A 27 6.03 1.09 -4.64
C LEU A 27 6.46 2.14 -5.66
N ALA A 28 6.49 1.78 -6.96
CA ALA A 28 6.84 2.71 -8.03
C ALA A 28 5.90 3.92 -8.13
N LYS A 29 4.62 3.77 -7.74
CA LYS A 29 3.65 4.88 -7.74
C LYS A 29 3.91 5.94 -6.67
N LYS A 30 4.62 5.62 -5.59
CA LYS A 30 4.96 6.52 -4.49
C LYS A 30 6.42 6.32 -4.11
N SER A 31 7.33 6.74 -5.00
CA SER A 31 8.78 6.67 -4.74
C SER A 31 9.19 7.54 -3.56
N THR A 32 8.48 8.65 -3.34
CA THR A 32 8.63 9.54 -2.21
C THR A 32 7.31 9.65 -1.46
N LYS A 33 7.39 9.64 -0.12
CA LYS A 33 6.26 10.00 0.74
C LYS A 33 5.94 11.48 0.51
N SER A 34 4.66 11.83 0.46
CA SER A 34 4.27 13.25 0.42
C SER A 34 4.66 13.94 1.73
N MET A 35 4.77 15.27 1.73
CA MET A 35 5.02 16.05 2.95
C MET A 35 4.01 15.71 4.06
N ALA A 36 2.73 15.54 3.72
CA ALA A 36 1.70 15.13 4.66
C ALA A 36 1.95 13.72 5.24
N GLU A 37 2.41 12.76 4.43
CA GLU A 37 2.77 11.42 4.90
C GLU A 37 4.07 11.39 5.72
N LEU A 38 5.02 12.29 5.43
CA LEU A 38 6.26 12.43 6.18
C LEU A 38 6.02 12.99 7.58
N PHE A 39 5.10 13.95 7.69
CA PHE A 39 4.87 14.71 8.92
C PHE A 39 3.58 14.36 9.66
N ALA A 40 2.87 13.30 9.26
CA ALA A 40 1.60 12.88 9.88
C ALA A 40 1.66 12.70 11.41
N VAL A 41 2.83 12.35 11.96
CA VAL A 41 3.06 12.16 13.40
C VAL A 41 3.64 13.42 14.05
N LEU A 42 4.22 14.33 13.27
CA LEU A 42 5.01 15.47 13.75
C LEU A 42 4.25 16.81 13.67
N GLY A 43 3.16 16.88 12.90
CA GLY A 43 2.44 18.12 12.61
C GLY A 43 3.00 18.84 11.38
N GLU A 44 2.34 19.90 10.91
CA GLU A 44 2.80 20.64 9.73
C GLU A 44 4.16 21.32 9.99
N PRO A 45 5.13 21.23 9.05
CA PRO A 45 6.41 21.91 9.20
C PRO A 45 6.20 23.43 9.32
N GLY A 46 6.72 24.02 10.40
CA GLY A 46 6.54 25.44 10.73
C GLY A 46 5.38 25.74 11.69
N LYS A 47 4.58 24.72 12.07
CA LYS A 47 3.57 24.84 13.14
C LYS A 47 3.97 24.00 14.35
N PRO A 48 3.60 24.40 15.57
CA PRO A 48 3.85 23.59 16.76
C PRO A 48 3.20 22.21 16.60
N ALA A 49 3.94 21.16 16.97
CA ALA A 49 3.45 19.79 16.90
C ALA A 49 2.13 19.67 17.68
N PRO A 50 1.10 18.98 17.15
CA PRO A 50 -0.17 18.84 17.83
C PRO A 50 0.04 18.14 19.18
N ALA A 51 -0.59 18.68 20.23
CA ALA A 51 -0.53 18.09 21.56
C ALA A 51 -0.95 16.62 21.48
N ARG A 52 -0.07 15.73 21.97
CA ARG A 52 -0.24 14.28 21.91
C ARG A 52 -1.55 13.90 22.62
N LYS A 53 -2.59 13.51 21.87
CA LYS A 53 -3.78 12.88 22.46
C LYS A 53 -3.39 11.47 22.89
N THR A 54 -2.96 11.35 24.15
CA THR A 54 -2.89 10.07 24.85
C THR A 54 -4.30 9.48 24.99
N PRO A 55 -4.47 8.15 24.86
CA PRO A 55 -5.75 7.48 25.10
C PRO A 55 -6.20 7.63 26.56
#